data_AF-A0A074KZX1-F1
#
_entry.id   AF-A0A074KZX1-F1
#
_cell.length_a   1.000
_cell.length_b   1.000
_cell.length_c   1.000
_cell.angle_alpha   90.00
_cell.angle_beta   90.00
_cell.angle_gamma   90.00
#
_symmetry.space_group_name_H-M   'P 1'
#
loop_
_entity.id
_entity.type
_entity.pdbx_description
1 polymer ?
#
loop_
_entity_poly.entity_id
_entity_poly.type
_entity_poly.pdbx_seq_one_letter_code
_entity_poly.pdbx_strand_id
1 'polypeptide(L)'
;MDYKKIFIPFLILPLLFSCTTHYIATWQNTDQESVITDEGNYAIRNDTIGISHSFNSYNGRVNIRMENYSAHPILVNLTKSAMTINGRTFGFVDGKATIYGHLNHYGTGNVGSFGIMEGTIVSNPNTLYIPPQAFVESEFTNIKPEIMKAVSENSLGQWTNYPVFDDYIYTRLVFYEEENAPLYLTSYINYSILDDDNVPSKTDIITQSFYLSSFYKIRNQGKRRINQHLLTRDDMSSYSVTRGYGAGLLLTLVGIGVLAAVLDIEEE
;
A
#
# COMPACT_ATOMS: atom_id res chain seq x y z
N MET A 1 29.27 9.62 -42.00
CA MET A 1 27.97 9.98 -41.39
C MET A 1 28.06 9.58 -39.92
N ASP A 2 28.05 10.53 -38.98
CA ASP A 2 28.30 10.26 -37.56
C ASP A 2 27.20 9.37 -36.95
N TYR A 3 27.48 8.07 -36.82
CA TYR A 3 26.61 7.06 -36.20
C TYR A 3 26.19 7.45 -34.76
N LYS A 4 26.99 8.27 -34.07
CA LYS A 4 26.68 8.83 -32.74
C LYS A 4 25.45 9.75 -32.73
N LYS A 5 25.10 10.41 -33.87
CA LYS A 5 23.93 11.30 -33.96
C LYS A 5 22.62 10.55 -34.23
N ILE A 6 22.69 9.30 -34.67
CA ILE A 6 21.52 8.44 -34.95
C ILE A 6 21.15 7.58 -33.72
N PHE A 7 22.10 7.26 -32.84
CA PHE A 7 21.85 6.44 -31.64
C PHE A 7 21.08 7.16 -30.52
N ILE A 8 21.31 8.47 -30.32
CA ILE A 8 20.66 9.27 -29.28
C ILE A 8 19.12 9.31 -29.44
N PRO A 9 18.53 9.57 -30.63
CA PRO A 9 17.08 9.54 -30.77
C PRO A 9 16.49 8.13 -30.56
N PHE A 10 17.22 7.06 -30.90
CA PHE A 10 16.77 5.68 -30.71
C PHE A 10 16.75 5.25 -29.23
N LEU A 11 17.67 5.78 -28.41
CA LEU A 11 17.71 5.54 -26.97
C LEU A 11 16.59 6.29 -26.21
N ILE A 12 16.16 7.45 -26.71
CA ILE A 12 15.13 8.29 -26.08
C ILE A 12 13.71 7.88 -26.50
N LEU A 13 13.55 7.30 -27.70
CA LEU A 13 12.26 6.87 -28.24
C LEU A 13 11.43 5.94 -27.31
N PRO A 14 12.00 4.92 -26.63
CA PRO A 14 11.23 4.08 -25.72
C PRO A 14 10.80 4.78 -24.42
N LEU A 15 11.45 5.89 -24.03
CA LEU A 15 11.03 6.69 -22.86
C LEU A 15 9.73 7.45 -23.12
N LEU A 16 9.38 7.70 -24.38
CA LEU A 16 8.22 8.50 -24.78
C LEU A 16 6.90 7.71 -24.87
N PHE A 17 6.95 6.37 -24.83
CA PHE A 17 5.76 5.49 -24.92
C PHE A 17 5.39 4.82 -23.59
N SER A 18 5.76 5.43 -22.48
CA SER A 18 5.42 4.93 -21.14
C SER A 18 3.94 5.18 -20.83
N CYS A 19 3.08 4.27 -21.27
CA CYS A 19 1.65 4.29 -20.90
C CYS A 19 1.48 3.68 -19.50
N THR A 20 1.02 4.51 -18.56
CA THR A 20 0.65 4.04 -17.21
C THR A 20 -0.83 3.64 -17.20
N THR A 21 -1.11 2.46 -16.65
CA THR A 21 -2.46 2.00 -16.33
C THR A 21 -2.68 2.18 -14.85
N HIS A 22 -3.81 2.80 -14.50
CA HIS A 22 -4.24 3.01 -13.12
C HIS A 22 -5.37 2.05 -12.79
N TYR A 23 -5.32 1.49 -11.60
CA TYR A 23 -6.36 0.67 -11.03
C TYR A 23 -6.86 1.34 -9.77
N ILE A 24 -8.17 1.41 -9.61
CA ILE A 24 -8.82 2.00 -8.44
C ILE A 24 -9.77 0.96 -7.89
N ALA A 25 -9.72 0.77 -6.58
CA ALA A 25 -10.60 -0.11 -5.83
C ALA A 25 -11.36 0.74 -4.82
N THR A 26 -12.68 0.61 -4.79
CA THR A 26 -13.55 1.23 -3.78
C THR A 26 -13.98 0.20 -2.76
N TRP A 27 -13.88 0.59 -1.50
CA TRP A 27 -14.23 -0.21 -0.35
C TRP A 27 -15.52 0.32 0.26
N GLN A 28 -16.39 -0.58 0.69
CA GLN A 28 -17.63 -0.24 1.36
C GLN A 28 -17.70 -0.98 2.70
N ASN A 29 -18.12 -0.26 3.74
CA ASN A 29 -18.30 -0.82 5.07
C ASN A 29 -19.59 -1.67 5.13
N THR A 30 -19.53 -2.82 5.80
CA THR A 30 -20.68 -3.72 6.01
C THR A 30 -21.41 -3.47 7.33
N ASP A 31 -20.78 -2.75 8.26
CA ASP A 31 -21.29 -2.55 9.61
C ASP A 31 -22.33 -1.43 9.67
N GLN A 32 -23.53 -1.77 10.18
CA GLN A 32 -24.69 -0.87 10.24
C GLN A 32 -24.50 0.36 11.15
N GLU A 33 -23.59 0.31 12.12
CA GLU A 33 -23.31 1.40 13.06
C GLU A 33 -22.22 2.37 12.57
N SER A 34 -21.65 2.12 11.39
CA SER A 34 -20.61 2.98 10.86
C SER A 34 -21.17 4.26 10.24
N VAL A 35 -20.54 5.40 10.55
CA VAL A 35 -20.87 6.71 9.97
C VAL A 35 -19.72 7.12 9.06
N ILE A 36 -20.06 7.60 7.86
CA ILE A 36 -19.09 8.28 7.00
C ILE A 36 -18.88 9.67 7.62
N THR A 37 -17.67 9.97 8.09
CA THR A 37 -17.36 11.28 8.67
C THR A 37 -17.30 12.35 7.58
N ASP A 38 -17.29 13.64 7.98
CA ASP A 38 -17.11 14.78 7.06
C ASP A 38 -15.80 14.70 6.25
N GLU A 39 -14.85 13.89 6.72
CA GLU A 39 -13.56 13.63 6.07
C GLU A 39 -13.62 12.47 5.06
N GLY A 40 -14.74 11.73 5.00
CA GLY A 40 -14.93 10.59 4.09
C GLY A 40 -14.49 9.24 4.67
N ASN A 41 -14.03 9.22 5.92
CA ASN A 41 -13.59 8.01 6.60
C ASN A 41 -14.76 7.16 7.08
N TYR A 42 -14.59 5.84 7.04
CA TYR A 42 -15.50 4.92 7.69
C TYR A 42 -15.19 4.84 9.18
N ALA A 43 -16.02 5.44 10.02
CA ALA A 43 -15.79 5.47 11.46
C ALA A 43 -16.79 4.59 12.22
N ILE A 44 -16.28 3.80 13.16
CA ILE A 44 -17.05 3.28 14.29
C ILE A 44 -16.66 4.11 15.51
N ARG A 45 -17.65 4.66 16.20
CA ARG A 45 -17.46 5.49 17.39
C ARG A 45 -18.37 5.01 18.50
N ASN A 46 -17.77 4.80 19.67
CA ASN A 46 -18.49 4.70 20.93
C ASN A 46 -18.01 5.80 21.90
N ASP A 47 -18.47 5.75 23.15
CA ASP A 47 -18.13 6.74 24.18
C ASP A 47 -16.65 6.69 24.63
N THR A 48 -15.90 5.67 24.23
CA THR A 48 -14.52 5.43 24.67
C THR A 48 -13.50 5.69 23.56
N ILE A 49 -13.72 5.11 22.38
CA ILE A 49 -12.76 5.13 21.28
C ILE A 49 -13.48 5.24 19.93
N GLY A 50 -12.92 6.04 19.04
CA GLY A 50 -13.25 6.10 17.62
C GLY A 50 -12.18 5.39 16.81
N ILE A 51 -12.60 4.56 15.86
CA ILE A 51 -11.72 3.93 14.88
C ILE A 51 -12.19 4.37 13.51
N SER A 52 -11.27 4.85 12.67
CA SER A 52 -11.57 5.18 11.29
C SER A 52 -10.51 4.65 10.33
N HIS A 53 -10.95 4.19 9.15
CA HIS A 53 -10.09 3.58 8.13
C HIS A 53 -10.07 4.40 6.85
N SER A 54 -8.88 4.58 6.30
CA SER A 54 -8.67 5.11 4.95
C SER A 54 -7.81 4.19 4.09
N PHE A 55 -8.20 4.09 2.83
CA PHE A 55 -7.62 3.21 1.82
C PHE A 55 -6.79 3.98 0.78
N ASN A 56 -6.74 5.31 0.88
CA ASN A 56 -6.09 6.23 -0.06
C ASN A 56 -4.57 6.34 0.06
N SER A 57 -3.92 5.47 0.85
CA SER A 57 -2.47 5.50 0.97
C SER A 57 -1.77 5.13 -0.34
N TYR A 58 -0.62 5.77 -0.60
CA TYR A 58 0.13 5.57 -1.83
C TYR A 58 0.81 4.20 -1.94
N ASN A 59 1.06 3.55 -0.81
CA ASN A 59 1.73 2.25 -0.75
C ASN A 59 0.74 1.07 -0.74
N GLY A 60 -0.57 1.36 -0.75
CA GLY A 60 -1.64 0.36 -0.70
C GLY A 60 -1.86 -0.22 0.68
N ARG A 61 -1.32 0.40 1.73
CA ARG A 61 -1.60 0.05 3.13
C ARG A 61 -2.89 0.69 3.61
N VAL A 62 -3.64 0.00 4.45
CA VAL A 62 -4.77 0.62 5.14
C VAL A 62 -4.24 1.49 6.26
N ASN A 63 -4.62 2.75 6.25
CA ASN A 63 -4.37 3.69 7.33
C ASN A 63 -5.54 3.59 8.32
N ILE A 64 -5.20 3.54 9.61
CA ILE A 64 -6.16 3.46 10.70
C ILE A 64 -5.86 4.59 11.67
N ARG A 65 -6.86 5.44 11.89
CA ARG A 65 -6.87 6.46 12.93
C ARG A 65 -7.65 5.93 14.12
N MET A 66 -7.07 6.09 15.30
CA MET A 66 -7.62 5.65 16.58
C MET A 66 -7.65 6.84 17.52
N GLU A 67 -8.85 7.21 17.98
CA GLU A 67 -9.09 8.43 18.74
C GLU A 67 -9.72 8.10 20.08
N ASN A 68 -9.15 8.62 21.17
CA ASN A 68 -9.61 8.37 22.52
C ASN A 68 -10.58 9.47 22.96
N TYR A 69 -11.85 9.13 23.11
CA TYR A 69 -12.89 10.03 23.62
C TYR A 69 -13.10 9.92 25.13
N SER A 70 -12.45 8.98 25.80
CA SER A 70 -12.56 8.80 27.25
C SER A 70 -11.71 9.80 28.04
N ALA A 71 -11.92 9.84 29.35
CA ALA A 71 -11.12 10.63 30.29
C ALA A 71 -9.80 9.94 30.69
N HIS A 72 -9.62 8.67 30.32
CA HIS A 72 -8.48 7.85 30.71
C HIS A 72 -7.63 7.49 29.49
N PRO A 73 -6.32 7.21 29.64
CA PRO A 73 -5.51 6.76 28.53
C PRO A 73 -5.96 5.41 27.98
N ILE A 74 -5.73 5.19 26.68
CA ILE A 74 -5.98 3.92 26.02
C ILE A 74 -4.67 3.32 25.53
N LEU A 75 -4.49 2.02 25.78
CA LEU A 75 -3.41 1.21 25.23
C LEU A 75 -3.95 0.28 24.14
N VAL A 76 -3.52 0.49 22.90
CA VAL A 76 -3.82 -0.43 21.78
C VAL A 76 -2.74 -1.49 21.72
N ASN A 77 -3.14 -2.76 21.73
CA ASN A 77 -2.22 -3.88 21.62
C ASN A 77 -2.11 -4.35 20.16
N LEU A 78 -1.04 -3.93 19.47
CA LEU A 78 -0.83 -4.25 18.07
C LEU A 78 -0.48 -5.72 17.84
N THR A 79 0.08 -6.42 18.84
CA THR A 79 0.37 -7.86 18.73
C THR A 79 -0.90 -8.72 18.76
N LYS A 80 -2.00 -8.18 19.30
CA LYS A 80 -3.33 -8.79 19.32
C LYS A 80 -4.29 -8.15 18.31
N SER A 81 -3.80 -7.24 17.48
CA SER A 81 -4.57 -6.55 16.44
C SER A 81 -4.12 -7.01 15.07
N ALA A 82 -5.06 -7.09 14.14
CA ALA A 82 -4.81 -7.63 12.81
C ALA A 82 -5.87 -7.15 11.82
N MET A 83 -5.58 -7.33 10.54
CA MET A 83 -6.57 -7.30 9.48
C MET A 83 -6.67 -8.68 8.86
N THR A 84 -7.87 -9.19 8.65
CA THR A 84 -8.09 -10.36 7.80
C THR A 84 -8.45 -9.91 6.39
N ILE A 85 -8.01 -10.67 5.39
CA ILE A 85 -8.42 -10.52 3.99
C ILE A 85 -8.90 -11.88 3.52
N ASN A 86 -10.20 -12.02 3.20
CA ASN A 86 -10.82 -13.30 2.86
C ASN A 86 -10.49 -14.41 3.89
N GLY A 87 -10.55 -14.08 5.18
CA GLY A 87 -10.23 -15.01 6.27
C GLY A 87 -8.74 -15.26 6.54
N ARG A 88 -7.83 -14.75 5.69
CA ARG A 88 -6.37 -14.82 5.94
C ARG A 88 -5.92 -13.66 6.82
N THR A 89 -5.28 -13.97 7.94
CA THR A 89 -4.82 -12.96 8.91
C THR A 89 -3.50 -12.30 8.53
N PHE A 90 -3.46 -10.97 8.66
CA PHE A 90 -2.28 -10.11 8.54
C PHE A 90 -2.14 -9.33 9.86
N GLY A 91 -1.23 -9.76 10.72
CA GLY A 91 -0.95 -9.08 11.98
C GLY A 91 -0.35 -7.69 11.77
N PHE A 92 -0.66 -6.76 12.67
CA PHE A 92 -0.12 -5.39 12.60
C PHE A 92 1.34 -5.31 13.01
N VAL A 93 1.79 -6.29 13.79
CA VAL A 93 3.20 -6.51 14.13
C VAL A 93 3.69 -7.72 13.33
N ASP A 94 4.75 -7.54 12.55
CA ASP A 94 5.38 -8.61 11.77
C ASP A 94 6.52 -9.33 12.52
N GLY A 95 6.82 -8.88 13.74
CA GLY A 95 7.87 -9.43 14.60
C GLY A 95 9.28 -9.18 14.08
N LYS A 96 9.45 -8.33 13.06
CA LYS A 96 10.75 -8.04 12.45
C LYS A 96 11.37 -6.81 13.08
N ALA A 97 12.68 -6.86 13.22
CA ALA A 97 13.51 -5.71 13.52
C ALA A 97 14.55 -5.55 12.41
N THR A 98 14.77 -4.32 11.97
CA THR A 98 15.81 -4.00 11.01
C THR A 98 17.06 -3.59 11.76
N ILE A 99 18.18 -4.23 11.42
CA ILE A 99 19.49 -3.89 11.96
C ILE A 99 20.22 -3.05 10.91
N TYR A 100 20.56 -1.81 11.28
CA TYR A 100 21.41 -0.93 10.50
C TYR A 100 22.79 -0.93 11.14
N GLY A 101 23.85 -1.27 10.41
CA GLY A 101 25.18 -1.28 11.00
C GLY A 101 26.30 -1.31 9.99
N HIS A 102 27.48 -0.97 10.48
CA HIS A 102 28.73 -1.06 9.75
C HIS A 102 29.51 -2.27 10.25
N LEU A 103 29.94 -3.13 9.31
CA LEU A 103 30.80 -4.25 9.59
C LEU A 103 32.25 -3.85 9.31
N ASN A 104 33.06 -3.76 10.35
CA ASN A 104 34.50 -3.61 10.22
C ASN A 104 35.16 -4.98 10.26
N HIS A 105 35.87 -5.34 9.20
CA HIS A 105 36.58 -6.60 9.09
C HIS A 105 38.07 -6.39 9.33
N TYR A 106 38.65 -7.15 10.25
CA TYR A 106 40.07 -7.12 10.56
C TYR A 106 40.68 -8.51 10.31
N GLY A 107 41.61 -8.57 9.37
CA GLY A 107 42.34 -9.79 9.03
C GLY A 107 43.49 -9.52 8.07
N THR A 108 44.58 -10.28 8.24
CA THR A 108 45.73 -10.27 7.32
C THR A 108 46.16 -11.71 7.03
N GLY A 109 46.02 -12.16 5.79
CA GLY A 109 46.56 -13.45 5.32
C GLY A 109 45.95 -14.70 5.98
N ASN A 110 46.79 -15.70 6.29
CA ASN A 110 46.41 -17.04 6.78
C ASN A 110 46.10 -17.14 8.29
N VAL A 111 45.92 -16.01 8.98
CA VAL A 111 45.58 -15.99 10.43
C VAL A 111 44.11 -15.60 10.58
N GLY A 112 43.42 -16.22 11.54
CA GLY A 112 41.99 -16.08 11.76
C GLY A 112 41.51 -14.62 11.74
N SER A 113 40.44 -14.37 11.01
CA SER A 113 39.82 -13.06 10.90
C SER A 113 38.74 -12.86 11.96
N PHE A 114 38.53 -11.62 12.37
CA PHE A 114 37.40 -11.25 13.20
C PHE A 114 36.73 -9.99 12.66
N GLY A 115 35.41 -9.90 12.85
CA GLY A 115 34.62 -8.74 12.46
C GLY A 115 33.96 -8.12 13.68
N ILE A 116 33.91 -6.80 13.72
CA ILE A 116 33.12 -6.04 14.71
C ILE A 116 31.98 -5.38 13.96
N MET A 117 30.75 -5.64 14.40
CA MET A 117 29.56 -4.97 13.91
C MET A 117 29.10 -3.94 14.93
N GLU A 118 29.05 -2.68 14.53
CA GLU A 118 28.39 -1.62 15.28
C GLU A 118 27.09 -1.27 14.55
N GLY A 119 25.97 -1.29 15.26
CA GLY A 119 24.68 -1.06 14.63
C GLY A 119 23.55 -0.70 15.58
N THR A 120 22.49 -0.15 14.99
CA THR A 120 21.23 0.19 15.63
C THR A 120 20.16 -0.80 15.21
N ILE A 121 19.38 -1.28 16.18
CA ILE A 121 18.20 -2.10 15.94
C ILE A 121 16.98 -1.19 15.99
N VAL A 122 16.17 -1.22 14.93
CA VAL A 122 14.91 -0.49 14.85
C VAL A 122 13.77 -1.50 14.70
N SER A 123 12.77 -1.43 15.58
CA SER A 123 11.56 -2.26 15.51
C SER A 123 10.32 -1.39 15.60
N ASN A 124 9.23 -1.89 15.02
CA ASN A 124 7.93 -1.27 15.16
C ASN A 124 7.41 -1.44 16.60
N PRO A 125 6.62 -0.49 17.13
CA PRO A 125 6.03 -0.63 18.45
C PRO A 125 5.03 -1.79 18.48
N ASN A 126 4.96 -2.48 19.62
CA ASN A 126 3.99 -3.54 19.87
C ASN A 126 2.67 -3.01 20.44
N THR A 127 2.69 -1.77 20.93
CA THR A 127 1.57 -1.09 21.58
C THR A 127 1.54 0.38 21.21
N LEU A 128 0.37 0.97 21.14
CA LEU A 128 0.19 2.42 21.01
C LEU A 128 -0.48 2.95 22.27
N TYR A 129 0.08 4.01 22.83
CA TYR A 129 -0.51 4.73 23.96
C TYR A 129 -1.20 5.98 23.43
N ILE A 130 -2.50 6.11 23.71
CA ILE A 130 -3.34 7.22 23.27
C ILE A 130 -3.84 7.97 24.50
N PRO A 131 -3.32 9.18 24.79
CA PRO A 131 -3.80 10.00 25.90
C PRO A 131 -5.29 10.31 25.79
N PRO A 132 -5.94 10.76 26.89
CA PRO A 132 -7.31 11.27 26.85
C PRO A 132 -7.45 12.38 25.79
N GLN A 133 -8.54 12.35 25.02
CA GLN A 133 -8.87 13.37 24.01
C GLN A 133 -7.79 13.55 22.92
N ALA A 134 -7.01 12.50 22.65
CA ALA A 134 -5.98 12.49 21.63
C ALA A 134 -6.22 11.36 20.61
N PHE A 135 -5.48 11.39 19.51
CA PHE A 135 -5.54 10.36 18.48
C PHE A 135 -4.15 9.92 18.05
N VAL A 136 -4.08 8.74 17.45
CA VAL A 136 -2.92 8.21 16.74
C VAL A 136 -3.35 7.70 15.37
N GLU A 137 -2.46 7.80 14.40
CA GLU A 137 -2.70 7.36 13.03
C GLU A 137 -1.52 6.49 12.57
N SER A 138 -1.81 5.37 11.91
CA SER A 138 -0.79 4.41 11.49
C SER A 138 -1.22 3.58 10.29
N GLU A 139 -0.27 3.22 9.43
CA GLU A 139 -0.49 2.37 8.26
C GLU A 139 -0.09 0.92 8.54
N PHE A 140 -0.99 -0.04 8.29
CA PHE A 140 -0.78 -1.44 8.68
C PHE A 140 -0.72 -2.41 7.50
N THR A 141 -1.87 -2.82 6.95
CA THR A 141 -1.94 -3.96 6.03
C THR A 141 -1.92 -3.52 4.58
N ASN A 142 -0.95 -4.03 3.80
CA ASN A 142 -0.89 -3.78 2.36
C ASN A 142 -1.90 -4.67 1.60
N ILE A 143 -2.99 -4.08 1.14
CA ILE A 143 -4.09 -4.77 0.44
C ILE A 143 -3.86 -4.90 -1.07
N LYS A 144 -2.94 -4.12 -1.65
CA LYS A 144 -2.68 -4.11 -3.10
C LYS A 144 -2.38 -5.49 -3.70
N PRO A 145 -1.51 -6.34 -3.11
CA PRO A 145 -1.23 -7.66 -3.66
C PRO A 145 -2.47 -8.55 -3.73
N GLU A 146 -3.39 -8.42 -2.78
CA GLU A 146 -4.60 -9.23 -2.73
C GLU A 146 -5.65 -8.73 -3.75
N ILE A 147 -5.78 -7.41 -3.93
CA ILE A 147 -6.59 -6.83 -5.01
C ILE A 147 -6.16 -7.34 -6.39
N MET A 148 -4.85 -7.33 -6.64
CA MET A 148 -4.27 -7.77 -7.91
C MET A 148 -4.49 -9.27 -8.21
N LYS A 149 -4.64 -10.09 -7.17
CA LYS A 149 -4.92 -11.53 -7.31
C LYS A 149 -6.41 -11.79 -7.49
N ALA A 150 -7.25 -11.04 -6.77
CA ALA A 150 -8.68 -11.30 -6.70
C ALA A 150 -9.46 -10.79 -7.92
N VAL A 151 -9.03 -9.67 -8.52
CA VAL A 151 -9.72 -9.08 -9.67
C VAL A 151 -9.01 -9.42 -10.98
N SER A 152 -9.65 -10.26 -11.79
CA SER A 152 -9.17 -10.59 -13.14
C SER A 152 -9.49 -9.48 -14.13
N GLU A 153 -8.57 -9.15 -15.05
CA GLU A 153 -8.86 -8.16 -16.10
C GLU A 153 -10.02 -8.57 -17.03
N ASN A 154 -10.37 -9.86 -17.05
CA ASN A 154 -11.46 -10.40 -17.85
C ASN A 154 -12.84 -10.18 -17.21
N SER A 155 -12.92 -9.92 -15.89
CA SER A 155 -14.20 -9.62 -15.22
C SER A 155 -14.65 -8.18 -15.43
N LEU A 156 -13.78 -7.30 -15.95
CA LEU A 156 -14.10 -5.91 -16.20
C LEU A 156 -15.01 -5.77 -17.43
N GLY A 157 -15.99 -4.88 -17.36
CA GLY A 157 -16.87 -4.55 -18.48
C GLY A 157 -16.13 -3.92 -19.69
N GLN A 158 -16.90 -3.51 -20.69
CA GLN A 158 -16.36 -2.77 -21.84
C GLN A 158 -15.91 -1.36 -21.42
N TRP A 159 -15.07 -0.74 -22.26
CA TRP A 159 -14.66 0.64 -22.03
C TRP A 159 -15.85 1.58 -22.17
N THR A 160 -16.00 2.48 -21.20
CA THR A 160 -17.05 3.49 -21.19
C THR A 160 -16.59 4.74 -20.46
N ASN A 161 -17.26 5.87 -20.69
CA ASN A 161 -17.08 7.05 -19.85
C ASN A 161 -17.92 6.90 -18.60
N TYR A 162 -17.28 6.90 -17.44
CA TYR A 162 -17.94 6.74 -16.14
C TYR A 162 -17.45 7.81 -15.16
N PRO A 163 -18.31 8.36 -14.29
CA PRO A 163 -17.89 9.31 -13.27
C PRO A 163 -17.04 8.58 -12.21
N VAL A 164 -15.72 8.72 -12.29
CA VAL A 164 -14.77 8.27 -11.27
C VAL A 164 -14.23 9.51 -10.58
N PHE A 165 -14.29 9.57 -9.25
CA PHE A 165 -13.94 10.78 -8.49
C PHE A 165 -14.74 12.02 -8.91
N ASP A 166 -16.01 11.85 -9.27
CA ASP A 166 -16.91 12.90 -9.80
C ASP A 166 -16.49 13.49 -11.17
N ASP A 167 -15.44 12.95 -11.79
CA ASP A 167 -15.00 13.28 -13.14
C ASP A 167 -15.36 12.14 -14.12
N TYR A 168 -15.89 12.46 -15.30
CA TYR A 168 -16.09 11.46 -16.35
C TYR A 168 -14.76 11.01 -16.95
N ILE A 169 -14.36 9.77 -16.68
CA ILE A 169 -13.11 9.17 -17.14
C ILE A 169 -13.42 7.92 -17.99
N TYR A 170 -12.72 7.78 -19.12
CA TYR A 170 -12.79 6.58 -19.95
C TYR A 170 -12.13 5.40 -19.23
N THR A 171 -12.94 4.43 -18.81
CA THR A 171 -12.56 3.37 -17.87
C THR A 171 -13.22 2.03 -18.24
N ARG A 172 -12.63 0.92 -17.79
CA ARG A 172 -13.35 -0.36 -17.64
C ARG A 172 -13.64 -0.55 -16.17
N LEU A 173 -14.85 -0.99 -15.85
CA LEU A 173 -15.27 -1.12 -14.45
C LEU A 173 -16.10 -2.38 -14.21
N VAL A 174 -16.22 -2.73 -12.94
CA VAL A 174 -17.10 -3.78 -12.42
C VAL A 174 -17.57 -3.34 -11.03
N PHE A 175 -18.82 -3.64 -10.72
CA PHE A 175 -19.42 -3.46 -9.40
C PHE A 175 -19.65 -4.82 -8.76
N TYR A 176 -19.56 -4.84 -7.44
CA TYR A 176 -19.84 -5.98 -6.62
C TYR A 176 -20.82 -5.57 -5.53
N GLU A 177 -21.77 -6.45 -5.27
CA GLU A 177 -22.57 -6.42 -4.05
C GLU A 177 -21.81 -7.14 -2.94
N GLU A 178 -22.19 -6.91 -1.69
CA GLU A 178 -21.56 -7.57 -0.55
C GLU A 178 -21.53 -9.09 -0.72
N GLU A 179 -22.58 -9.73 -1.25
CA GLU A 179 -22.67 -11.19 -1.39
C GLU A 179 -21.73 -11.79 -2.45
N ASN A 180 -21.26 -10.99 -3.42
CA ASN A 180 -20.48 -11.47 -4.57
C ASN A 180 -19.11 -10.78 -4.68
N ALA A 181 -18.72 -10.01 -3.66
CA ALA A 181 -17.45 -9.32 -3.61
C ALA A 181 -16.27 -10.31 -3.60
N PRO A 182 -15.22 -10.05 -4.40
CA PRO A 182 -14.06 -10.94 -4.45
C PRO A 182 -13.12 -10.76 -3.25
N LEU A 183 -13.32 -9.70 -2.45
CA LEU A 183 -12.50 -9.35 -1.31
C LEU A 183 -13.35 -8.82 -0.17
N TYR A 184 -13.09 -9.37 1.01
CA TYR A 184 -13.58 -8.92 2.30
C TYR A 184 -12.40 -8.63 3.22
N LEU A 185 -12.45 -7.50 3.89
CA LEU A 185 -11.50 -7.09 4.91
C LEU A 185 -12.21 -7.06 6.26
N THR A 186 -11.54 -7.54 7.31
CA THR A 186 -12.01 -7.28 8.68
C THR A 186 -10.85 -6.79 9.53
N SER A 187 -10.97 -5.59 10.06
CA SER A 187 -10.04 -5.00 11.03
C SER A 187 -10.41 -5.44 12.43
N TYR A 188 -9.43 -5.87 13.21
CA TYR A 188 -9.57 -6.23 14.63
C TYR A 188 -8.60 -5.36 15.44
N ILE A 189 -9.14 -4.50 16.29
CA ILE A 189 -8.36 -3.60 17.16
C ILE A 189 -8.56 -4.01 18.60
N ASN A 190 -7.51 -4.56 19.22
CA ASN A 190 -7.50 -4.85 20.65
C ASN A 190 -7.02 -3.63 21.42
N TYR A 191 -7.81 -3.14 22.37
CA TYR A 191 -7.46 -1.98 23.18
C TYR A 191 -7.81 -2.20 24.64
N SER A 192 -7.19 -1.42 25.51
CA SER A 192 -7.49 -1.39 26.93
C SER A 192 -7.52 0.03 27.47
N ILE A 193 -8.51 0.33 28.30
CA ILE A 193 -8.57 1.57 29.08
C ILE A 193 -7.64 1.38 30.28
N LEU A 194 -6.79 2.36 30.55
CA LEU A 194 -5.89 2.35 31.69
C LEU A 194 -6.54 3.08 32.88
N ASP A 195 -6.28 2.62 34.09
CA ASP A 195 -6.63 3.35 35.31
C ASP A 195 -5.55 4.40 35.68
N ASP A 196 -5.72 5.06 36.83
CA ASP A 196 -4.80 6.08 37.34
C ASP A 196 -3.38 5.53 37.63
N ASP A 197 -3.26 4.22 37.87
CA ASP A 197 -1.99 3.52 38.09
C ASP A 197 -1.37 3.00 36.77
N ASN A 198 -1.97 3.36 35.62
CA ASN A 198 -1.63 2.89 34.28
C ASN A 198 -1.78 1.38 34.07
N VAL A 199 -2.66 0.73 34.84
CA VAL A 199 -2.97 -0.70 34.71
C VAL A 199 -4.21 -0.86 33.82
N PRO A 200 -4.24 -1.84 32.89
CA PRO A 200 -5.44 -2.15 32.12
C PRO A 200 -6.64 -2.49 33.02
N SER A 201 -7.64 -1.63 33.04
CA SER A 201 -8.86 -1.80 33.84
C SER A 201 -9.98 -2.50 33.06
N LYS A 202 -10.05 -2.24 31.75
CA LYS A 202 -11.00 -2.87 30.82
C LYS A 202 -10.31 -3.13 29.48
N THR A 203 -10.49 -4.32 28.93
CA THR A 203 -9.98 -4.71 27.60
C THR A 203 -11.14 -5.11 26.71
N ASP A 204 -11.18 -4.54 25.51
CA ASP A 204 -12.20 -4.82 24.51
C ASP A 204 -11.55 -4.98 23.11
N ILE A 205 -12.35 -5.47 22.15
CA ILE A 205 -11.98 -5.57 20.74
C ILE A 205 -13.03 -4.83 19.92
N ILE A 206 -12.59 -3.96 19.03
CA ILE A 206 -13.44 -3.37 17.99
C ILE A 206 -13.17 -4.05 16.67
N THR A 207 -14.24 -4.42 15.98
CA THR A 207 -14.20 -5.02 14.66
C THR A 207 -14.86 -4.12 13.65
N GLN A 208 -14.25 -3.99 12.48
CA GLN A 208 -14.84 -3.27 11.36
C GLN A 208 -14.61 -4.02 10.05
N SER A 209 -15.67 -4.23 9.27
CA SER A 209 -15.66 -5.06 8.08
C SER A 209 -15.94 -4.26 6.82
N PHE A 210 -15.28 -4.64 5.73
CA PHE A 210 -15.37 -3.97 4.44
C PHE A 210 -15.40 -4.98 3.31
N TYR A 211 -16.05 -4.64 2.21
CA TYR A 211 -15.96 -5.39 0.97
C TYR A 211 -15.52 -4.50 -0.19
N LEU A 212 -14.90 -5.11 -1.20
CA LEU A 212 -14.59 -4.41 -2.46
C LEU A 212 -15.87 -4.22 -3.25
N SER A 213 -16.40 -2.99 -3.29
CA SER A 213 -17.67 -2.66 -3.97
C SER A 213 -17.50 -2.34 -5.44
N SER A 214 -16.35 -1.82 -5.84
CA SER A 214 -16.07 -1.58 -7.26
C SER A 214 -14.59 -1.56 -7.58
N PHE A 215 -14.29 -1.85 -8.85
CA PHE A 215 -12.95 -1.84 -9.38
C PHE A 215 -12.89 -1.22 -10.77
N TYR A 216 -11.97 -0.28 -10.96
CA TYR A 216 -11.81 0.52 -12.17
C TYR A 216 -10.43 0.32 -12.76
N LYS A 217 -10.37 0.29 -14.09
CA LYS A 217 -9.14 0.30 -14.87
C LYS A 217 -9.14 1.50 -15.79
N ILE A 218 -8.22 2.41 -15.53
CA ILE A 218 -8.07 3.69 -16.23
C ILE A 218 -6.75 3.71 -17.01
N ARG A 219 -6.79 4.27 -18.21
CA ARG A 219 -5.60 4.50 -19.05
C ARG A 219 -5.48 5.97 -19.41
N ASN A 220 -4.29 6.37 -19.86
CA ASN A 220 -4.00 7.71 -20.39
C ASN A 220 -4.30 8.85 -19.41
N GLN A 221 -4.19 8.58 -18.10
CA GLN A 221 -4.21 9.60 -17.06
C GLN A 221 -2.82 9.74 -16.45
N GLY A 222 -2.48 10.95 -16.01
CA GLY A 222 -1.23 11.18 -15.29
C GLY A 222 -1.34 10.71 -13.85
N LYS A 223 -0.30 10.03 -13.33
CA LYS A 223 -0.24 9.57 -11.93
C LYS A 223 -0.52 10.69 -10.93
N ARG A 224 -0.02 11.91 -11.19
CA ARG A 224 -0.27 13.08 -10.33
C ARG A 224 -1.76 13.39 -10.20
N ARG A 225 -2.50 13.34 -11.31
CA ARG A 225 -3.94 13.63 -11.31
C ARG A 225 -4.70 12.58 -10.50
N ILE A 226 -4.42 11.30 -10.73
CA ILE A 226 -5.04 10.20 -9.97
C ILE A 226 -4.76 10.36 -8.47
N ASN A 227 -3.51 10.63 -8.10
CA ASN A 227 -3.11 10.86 -6.72
C ASN A 227 -3.86 12.05 -6.07
N GLN A 228 -4.06 13.14 -6.82
CA GLN A 228 -4.79 14.31 -6.31
C GLN A 228 -6.26 14.00 -6.01
N HIS A 229 -6.94 13.24 -6.87
CA HIS A 229 -8.31 12.81 -6.60
C HIS A 229 -8.40 11.84 -5.41
N LEU A 230 -7.38 11.00 -5.22
CA LEU A 230 -7.39 10.00 -4.15
C LEU A 230 -7.27 10.63 -2.75
N LEU A 231 -6.63 11.79 -2.63
CA LEU A 231 -6.44 12.49 -1.35
C LEU A 231 -7.75 12.79 -0.61
N THR A 232 -8.87 12.90 -1.32
CA THR A 232 -10.19 13.22 -0.73
C THR A 232 -11.11 12.00 -0.67
N ARG A 233 -10.59 10.79 -0.91
CA ARG A 233 -11.38 9.57 -1.07
C ARG A 233 -10.83 8.44 -0.20
N ASP A 234 -11.12 8.52 1.09
CA ASP A 234 -10.71 7.52 2.08
C ASP A 234 -11.28 6.13 1.80
N ASP A 235 -12.39 6.04 1.07
CA ASP A 235 -13.00 4.79 0.61
C ASP A 235 -12.29 4.15 -0.59
N MET A 236 -11.33 4.84 -1.22
CA MET A 236 -10.68 4.39 -2.44
C MET A 236 -9.19 4.12 -2.24
N SER A 237 -8.74 3.03 -2.86
CA SER A 237 -7.32 2.72 -3.01
C SER A 237 -6.91 2.78 -4.47
N SER A 238 -5.66 3.16 -4.76
CA SER A 238 -5.15 3.16 -6.13
C SER A 238 -3.80 2.47 -6.25
N TYR A 239 -3.56 1.88 -7.41
CA TYR A 239 -2.22 1.49 -7.81
C TYR A 239 -1.99 1.68 -9.30
N SER A 240 -0.74 1.98 -9.65
CA SER A 240 -0.35 2.27 -11.03
C SER A 240 0.66 1.24 -11.51
N VAL A 241 0.47 0.78 -12.75
CA VAL A 241 1.40 -0.10 -13.45
C VAL A 241 1.88 0.61 -14.70
N THR A 242 3.19 0.87 -14.77
CA THR A 242 3.83 1.49 -15.93
C THR A 242 4.42 0.40 -16.81
N ARG A 243 3.88 0.23 -18.03
CA ARG A 243 4.44 -0.73 -19.00
C ARG A 243 5.61 -0.06 -19.74
N GLY A 244 6.76 -0.72 -19.79
CA GLY A 244 7.93 -0.28 -20.58
C GLY A 244 9.27 -0.20 -19.85
N TYR A 245 9.28 -0.02 -18.51
CA TYR A 245 10.53 0.19 -17.76
C TYR A 245 11.44 -1.06 -17.66
N GLY A 246 10.89 -2.27 -17.74
CA GLY A 246 11.65 -3.53 -17.67
C GLY A 246 12.00 -4.17 -19.03
N ALA A 247 11.20 -3.94 -20.06
CA ALA A 247 11.45 -4.51 -21.39
C ALA A 247 12.50 -3.71 -22.18
N GLY A 248 12.59 -2.39 -21.95
CA GLY A 248 13.55 -1.52 -22.63
C GLY A 248 15.00 -1.80 -22.22
N LEU A 249 15.27 -2.02 -20.92
CA LEU A 249 16.63 -2.24 -20.41
C LEU A 249 17.23 -3.58 -20.84
N LEU A 250 16.41 -4.64 -20.93
CA LEU A 250 16.86 -5.96 -21.41
C LEU A 250 17.10 -5.95 -22.93
N LEU A 251 16.26 -5.26 -23.71
CA LEU A 251 16.44 -5.18 -25.17
C LEU A 251 17.60 -4.25 -25.58
N THR A 252 17.91 -3.20 -24.81
CA THR A 252 19.07 -2.36 -25.09
C THR A 252 20.40 -3.06 -24.81
N LEU A 253 20.47 -3.95 -23.81
CA LEU A 253 21.71 -4.70 -23.52
C LEU A 253 21.98 -5.80 -24.55
N VAL A 254 20.94 -6.50 -25.02
CA VAL A 254 21.09 -7.53 -26.07
C VAL A 254 21.36 -6.88 -27.43
N GLY A 255 20.73 -5.74 -27.74
CA GLY A 255 20.95 -5.01 -29.00
C GLY A 255 22.35 -4.42 -29.14
N ILE A 256 22.95 -3.91 -28.05
CA ILE A 256 24.32 -3.37 -28.08
C ILE A 256 25.35 -4.51 -28.18
N GLY A 257 25.11 -5.65 -27.54
CA GLY A 257 26.00 -6.82 -27.62
C GLY A 257 26.07 -7.45 -29.02
N VAL A 258 24.95 -7.48 -29.76
CA VAL A 258 24.92 -8.03 -31.12
C VAL A 258 25.52 -7.07 -32.16
N LEU A 259 25.37 -5.75 -32.00
CA LEU A 259 25.99 -4.78 -32.90
C LEU A 259 27.52 -4.67 -32.70
N ALA A 260 28.03 -4.84 -31.48
CA ALA A 260 29.47 -4.88 -31.24
C ALA A 260 30.13 -6.12 -31.87
N ALA A 261 29.49 -7.28 -31.79
CA ALA A 261 30.01 -8.52 -32.38
C ALA A 261 29.97 -8.54 -33.91
N VAL A 262 29.09 -7.77 -34.56
CA VAL A 262 29.04 -7.67 -36.03
C VAL A 262 30.07 -6.67 -36.57
N LEU A 263 30.47 -5.68 -35.77
CA LEU A 263 31.48 -4.68 -36.17
C LEU A 263 32.93 -5.18 -36.00
N ASP A 264 33.19 -6.13 -35.09
CA ASP A 264 34.53 -6.73 -34.91
C ASP A 264 34.88 -7.80 -35.97
N ILE A 265 33.90 -8.29 -36.75
CA ILE A 265 34.13 -9.35 -37.77
C ILE A 265 34.55 -8.76 -39.14
N GLU A 266 34.48 -7.44 -39.33
CA GLU A 266 34.90 -6.77 -40.58
C GLU A 266 36.33 -6.19 -40.54
N GLU A 267 37.07 -6.31 -39.43
CA GLU A 267 38.45 -5.78 -39.28
C GLU A 267 39.56 -6.86 -39.10
N GLU A 268 39.30 -8.14 -39.37
CA GLU A 268 40.34 -9.18 -39.60
C GLU A 268 40.36 -9.67 -41.05
#